data_AF-A0A930ME69-F1
#
_entry.id   AF-A0A930ME69-F1
#
_cell.length_a   1.000
_cell.length_b   1.000
_cell.length_c   1.000
_cell.angle_alpha   90.00
_cell.angle_beta   90.00
_cell.angle_gamma   90.00
#
_symmetry.space_group_name_H-M   'P 1'
#
loop_
_entity.id
_entity.type
_entity.pdbx_description
1 polymer ?
#
loop_
_entity_poly.entity_id
_entity_poly.type
_entity_poly.pdbx_seq_one_letter_code
_entity_poly.pdbx_strand_id
1 'polypeptide(L)'
;MDLQLLYKIVESQDTSIGNLADLVGMSKSNLYRCIREKSIKAQDLEVIAEALGVSVQTFFPPIPLEELETADGKVAIGNSSTHSFNKSRIHVGNNTIAKLQDRILYLEQQLEIYKLKVRHLEERVADKDSLIEALKLAGSVQD
;
A
#
# COMPACT_ATOMS: atom_id res chain seq x y z
N MET A 1 -26.48 5.85 0.39
CA MET A 1 -26.10 4.68 -0.42
C MET A 1 -27.23 4.35 -1.37
N ASP A 2 -26.96 4.24 -2.65
CA ASP A 2 -27.91 3.95 -3.71
C ASP A 2 -27.70 2.53 -4.27
N LEU A 3 -28.40 1.56 -3.68
CA LEU A 3 -28.37 0.17 -4.14
C LEU A 3 -29.24 -0.07 -5.39
N GLN A 4 -30.04 0.90 -5.84
CA GLN A 4 -30.81 0.76 -7.09
C GLN A 4 -29.89 0.77 -8.31
N LEU A 5 -28.67 1.32 -8.18
CA LEU A 5 -27.63 1.24 -9.21
C LEU A 5 -27.25 -0.19 -9.58
N LEU A 6 -27.47 -1.17 -8.68
CA LEU A 6 -27.23 -2.58 -8.99
C LEU A 6 -28.03 -3.04 -10.22
N TYR A 7 -29.29 -2.60 -10.36
CA TYR A 7 -30.08 -2.97 -11.53
C TYR A 7 -29.47 -2.45 -12.83
N LYS A 8 -28.99 -1.20 -12.83
CA LYS A 8 -28.41 -0.57 -14.03
C LYS A 8 -27.10 -1.25 -14.43
N ILE A 9 -26.24 -1.58 -13.46
CA ILE A 9 -24.95 -2.22 -13.71
C ILE A 9 -25.16 -3.65 -14.23
N VAL A 10 -26.07 -4.39 -13.60
CA VAL A 10 -26.37 -5.78 -13.98
C VAL A 10 -27.03 -5.84 -15.38
N GLU A 11 -27.91 -4.90 -15.69
CA GLU A 11 -28.50 -4.75 -17.04
C GLU A 11 -27.44 -4.43 -18.09
N SER A 12 -26.46 -3.57 -17.78
CA SER A 12 -25.36 -3.27 -18.70
C SER A 12 -24.40 -4.44 -18.95
N GLN A 13 -24.36 -5.42 -18.05
CA GLN A 13 -23.50 -6.60 -18.12
C GLN A 13 -24.23 -7.86 -18.63
N ASP A 14 -25.43 -7.68 -19.20
CA ASP A 14 -26.30 -8.77 -19.68
C ASP A 14 -26.45 -9.92 -18.67
N THR A 15 -26.51 -9.54 -17.39
CA THR A 15 -26.56 -10.45 -16.25
C THR A 15 -27.88 -10.27 -15.51
N SER A 16 -28.22 -11.22 -14.63
CA SER A 16 -29.40 -11.11 -13.76
C SER A 16 -29.01 -10.91 -12.29
N ILE A 17 -29.88 -10.26 -11.52
CA ILE A 17 -29.72 -10.13 -10.05
C ILE A 17 -29.66 -11.51 -9.38
N GLY A 18 -30.29 -12.53 -9.99
CA GLY A 18 -30.16 -13.92 -9.52
C GLY A 18 -28.72 -14.42 -9.63
N ASN A 19 -28.12 -14.26 -10.82
CA ASN A 19 -26.74 -14.68 -11.07
C ASN A 19 -25.75 -13.92 -10.17
N LEU A 20 -26.00 -12.63 -9.93
CA LEU A 20 -25.19 -11.84 -8.99
C LEU A 20 -25.29 -12.39 -7.56
N ALA A 21 -26.50 -12.77 -7.13
CA ALA A 21 -26.70 -13.37 -5.80
C ALA A 21 -25.91 -14.68 -5.66
N ASP A 22 -25.96 -15.53 -6.69
CA ASP A 22 -25.22 -16.80 -6.72
C ASP A 22 -23.71 -16.57 -6.71
N LEU A 23 -23.22 -15.60 -7.49
CA LEU A 23 -21.80 -15.23 -7.58
C LEU A 23 -21.24 -14.72 -6.24
N VAL A 24 -22.05 -13.97 -5.50
CA VAL A 24 -21.69 -13.38 -4.20
C VAL A 24 -21.94 -14.36 -3.03
N GLY A 25 -22.56 -15.51 -3.31
CA GLY A 25 -22.86 -16.52 -2.29
C GLY A 25 -24.01 -16.12 -1.35
N MET A 26 -24.95 -15.31 -1.82
CA MET A 26 -26.15 -14.92 -1.05
C MET A 26 -27.43 -15.37 -1.72
N SER A 27 -28.50 -15.57 -0.94
CA SER A 27 -29.79 -15.92 -1.53
C SER A 27 -30.36 -14.73 -2.31
N LYS A 28 -30.98 -15.04 -3.46
CA LYS A 28 -31.70 -14.04 -4.29
C LYS A 28 -32.70 -13.21 -3.47
N SER A 29 -33.41 -13.84 -2.54
CA SER A 29 -34.35 -13.16 -1.62
C SER A 29 -33.64 -12.15 -0.72
N ASN A 30 -32.48 -12.51 -0.16
CA ASN A 30 -31.71 -11.60 0.68
C ASN A 30 -31.17 -10.40 -0.12
N LEU A 31 -30.68 -10.62 -1.35
CA LEU A 31 -30.21 -9.53 -2.21
C LEU A 31 -31.34 -8.55 -2.55
N TYR A 32 -32.53 -9.04 -2.94
CA TYR A 32 -33.68 -8.17 -3.18
C TYR A 32 -34.12 -7.42 -1.92
N ARG A 33 -34.07 -8.07 -0.75
CA ARG A 33 -34.36 -7.43 0.53
C ARG A 33 -33.39 -6.29 0.80
N CYS A 34 -32.09 -6.53 0.64
CA CYS A 34 -31.05 -5.50 0.80
C CYS A 34 -31.27 -4.30 -0.12
N ILE A 35 -31.58 -4.55 -1.40
CA ILE A 35 -31.86 -3.49 -2.39
C ILE A 35 -33.09 -2.67 -1.99
N ARG A 36 -34.16 -3.33 -1.55
CA ARG A 36 -35.41 -2.67 -1.12
C ARG A 36 -35.24 -1.87 0.17
N GLU A 37 -34.53 -2.43 1.15
CA GLU A 37 -34.28 -1.83 2.46
C GLU A 37 -33.14 -0.80 2.43
N LYS A 38 -32.43 -0.68 1.30
CA LYS A 38 -31.23 0.16 1.16
C LYS A 38 -30.17 -0.12 2.23
N SER A 39 -30.12 -1.36 2.69
CA SER A 39 -29.31 -1.81 3.82
C SER A 39 -28.60 -3.09 3.46
N ILE A 40 -27.27 -3.04 3.50
CA ILE A 40 -26.38 -4.17 3.25
C ILE A 40 -25.14 -4.01 4.12
N LYS A 41 -24.52 -5.13 4.52
CA LYS A 41 -23.27 -5.07 5.30
C LYS A 41 -22.14 -4.58 4.40
N ALA A 42 -21.16 -3.89 4.98
CA ALA A 42 -19.99 -3.41 4.25
C ALA A 42 -19.26 -4.54 3.54
N GLN A 43 -19.02 -5.67 4.23
CA GLN A 43 -18.40 -6.86 3.65
C GLN A 43 -19.19 -7.41 2.45
N ASP A 44 -20.52 -7.47 2.55
CA ASP A 44 -21.36 -7.96 1.45
C ASP A 44 -21.32 -6.99 0.25
N LEU A 45 -21.27 -5.67 0.51
CA LEU A 45 -21.16 -4.65 -0.53
C LEU A 45 -19.80 -4.70 -1.24
N GLU A 46 -18.72 -4.98 -0.51
CA GLU A 46 -17.38 -5.17 -1.09
C GLU A 46 -17.36 -6.34 -2.06
N VAL A 47 -17.92 -7.49 -1.67
CA VAL A 47 -17.99 -8.68 -2.54
C VAL A 47 -18.87 -8.39 -3.77
N ILE A 48 -19.98 -7.67 -3.61
CA ILE A 48 -20.83 -7.27 -4.75
C ILE A 48 -20.08 -6.33 -5.70
N ALA A 49 -19.37 -5.34 -5.16
CA ALA A 49 -18.62 -4.38 -5.96
C ALA A 49 -17.49 -5.07 -6.73
N GLU A 50 -16.77 -5.99 -6.09
CA GLU A 50 -15.75 -6.83 -6.72
C GLU A 50 -16.34 -7.71 -7.83
N ALA A 51 -17.46 -8.38 -7.55
CA ALA A 51 -18.16 -9.23 -8.52
C ALA A 51 -18.63 -8.44 -9.77
N LEU A 52 -18.99 -7.17 -9.59
CA LEU A 52 -19.42 -6.27 -10.66
C LEU A 52 -18.25 -5.50 -11.32
N GLY A 53 -17.04 -5.60 -10.79
CA GLY A 53 -15.87 -4.85 -11.28
C GLY A 53 -15.97 -3.34 -11.07
N VAL A 54 -16.73 -2.88 -10.07
CA VAL A 54 -16.94 -1.45 -9.76
C VAL A 54 -16.39 -1.10 -8.38
N SER A 55 -16.17 0.19 -8.11
CA SER A 55 -15.79 0.66 -6.78
C SER A 55 -17.01 0.68 -5.85
N VAL A 56 -16.82 0.36 -4.56
CA VAL A 56 -17.88 0.55 -3.54
C VAL A 56 -18.38 2.00 -3.50
N GLN A 57 -17.53 2.97 -3.85
CA GLN A 57 -17.87 4.39 -3.93
C GLN A 57 -18.95 4.69 -4.96
N THR A 58 -19.12 3.85 -5.99
CA THR A 58 -20.18 3.99 -7.00
C THR A 58 -21.57 3.99 -6.38
N PHE A 59 -21.75 3.32 -5.24
CA PHE A 59 -23.03 3.27 -4.53
C PHE A 59 -23.23 4.41 -3.54
N PHE A 60 -22.31 5.38 -3.45
CA PHE A 60 -22.42 6.53 -2.57
C PHE A 60 -22.59 7.81 -3.40
N PRO A 61 -23.39 8.79 -2.92
CA PRO A 61 -23.51 10.06 -3.61
C PRO A 61 -22.12 10.72 -3.73
N PRO A 62 -21.84 11.45 -4.83
CA PRO A 62 -20.65 12.27 -4.93
C PRO A 62 -20.59 13.22 -3.73
N ILE A 63 -19.46 13.24 -3.03
CA ILE A 63 -19.21 14.22 -1.98
C ILE A 63 -19.09 15.58 -2.69
N PRO A 64 -19.91 16.60 -2.34
CA PRO A 64 -19.77 17.93 -2.90
C PRO A 64 -18.34 18.44 -2.72
N LEU A 65 -17.77 19.06 -3.75
CA LEU A 65 -16.39 19.58 -3.72
C LEU A 65 -16.16 20.58 -2.57
N GLU A 66 -17.22 21.23 -2.11
CA GLU A 66 -17.24 22.15 -0.96
C GLU A 66 -16.92 21.45 0.38
N GLU A 67 -17.16 20.13 0.50
CA GLU A 67 -16.86 19.34 1.70
C GLU A 67 -15.44 18.72 1.67
N LEU A 68 -14.76 18.72 0.52
CA LEU A 68 -13.43 18.13 0.36
C LEU A 68 -12.30 19.02 0.90
N GLU A 69 -12.52 20.34 1.04
CA GLU A 69 -11.52 21.27 1.60
C GLU A 69 -11.33 21.13 3.13
N THR A 70 -12.19 20.35 3.82
CA THR A 70 -12.06 20.06 5.26
C THR A 70 -11.77 18.59 5.57
N ALA A 71 -11.56 17.76 4.56
CA ALA A 71 -11.43 16.31 4.69
C ALA A 71 -9.99 15.82 4.93
N ASP A 72 -9.13 16.63 5.55
CA ASP A 72 -7.95 16.11 6.23
C ASP A 72 -8.41 15.29 7.46
N GLY A 73 -8.54 13.97 7.26
CA GLY A 73 -8.50 13.00 8.36
C GLY A 73 -9.83 12.57 9.00
N LYS A 74 -11.00 12.79 8.37
CA LYS A 74 -12.24 12.13 8.84
C LYS A 74 -12.35 10.70 8.32
N VAL A 75 -11.61 9.80 8.95
CA VAL A 75 -11.89 8.35 8.92
C VAL A 75 -13.20 8.11 9.67
N ALA A 76 -14.27 7.78 8.95
CA ALA A 76 -15.53 7.37 9.56
C ALA A 76 -15.38 5.96 10.17
N ILE A 77 -14.91 5.88 11.42
CA ILE A 77 -14.92 4.63 12.21
C ILE A 77 -16.35 4.39 12.69
N GLY A 78 -17.18 3.83 11.81
CA GLY A 78 -18.53 3.40 12.12
C GLY A 78 -18.54 2.01 12.76
N ASN A 79 -18.93 1.97 14.04
CA ASN A 79 -19.32 0.80 14.85
C ASN A 79 -18.22 0.12 15.71
N SER A 80 -18.29 0.38 17.02
CA SER A 80 -17.47 -0.16 18.12
C SER A 80 -17.77 -1.62 18.47
N SER A 81 -17.93 -2.50 17.48
CA SER A 81 -18.00 -3.93 17.72
C SER A 81 -16.59 -4.52 17.60
N THR A 82 -15.83 -4.46 18.68
CA THR A 82 -14.59 -5.23 18.85
C THR A 82 -14.94 -6.71 18.92
N HIS A 83 -15.15 -7.35 17.78
CA HIS A 83 -15.26 -8.80 17.70
C HIS A 83 -14.39 -9.36 16.58
N SER A 84 -13.27 -9.94 17.02
CA SER A 84 -12.51 -10.97 16.34
C SER A 84 -11.85 -10.59 15.01
N PHE A 85 -10.85 -9.72 15.08
CA PHE A 85 -9.70 -9.79 14.17
C PHE A 85 -8.85 -11.03 14.51
N ASN A 86 -9.39 -12.21 14.27
CA ASN A 86 -8.61 -13.43 14.27
C ASN A 86 -8.94 -14.21 13.01
N LYS A 87 -7.90 -14.40 12.18
CA LYS A 87 -7.87 -15.08 10.87
C LYS A 87 -8.38 -14.30 9.65
N SER A 88 -7.68 -13.24 9.29
CA SER A 88 -6.99 -13.19 7.98
C SER A 88 -6.17 -11.91 7.93
N ARG A 89 -4.85 -12.08 8.03
CA ARG A 89 -3.89 -11.00 7.91
C ARG A 89 -3.82 -10.61 6.43
N ILE A 90 -4.83 -9.91 5.92
CA ILE A 90 -4.83 -9.31 4.58
C ILE A 90 -3.85 -8.14 4.63
N HIS A 91 -2.56 -8.45 4.43
CA HIS A 91 -1.49 -7.47 4.29
C HIS A 91 -1.56 -6.80 2.91
N VAL A 92 -2.63 -6.04 2.65
CA VAL A 92 -2.73 -5.19 1.46
C VAL A 92 -2.39 -3.73 1.84
N GLY A 93 -1.32 -3.59 2.63
CA GLY A 93 -0.70 -2.30 3.00
C GLY A 93 0.83 -2.32 2.96
N ASN A 94 1.45 -3.45 2.60
CA ASN A 94 2.89 -3.68 2.78
C ASN A 94 3.75 -3.43 1.52
N ASN A 95 3.20 -3.07 0.36
CA ASN A 95 4.00 -2.93 -0.85
C ASN A 95 4.99 -1.75 -0.79
N THR A 96 4.61 -0.63 -0.20
CA THR A 96 5.51 0.52 -0.01
C THR A 96 6.50 0.27 1.12
N ILE A 97 6.04 -0.28 2.25
CA ILE A 97 6.89 -0.58 3.41
C ILE A 97 7.96 -1.63 3.06
N ALA A 98 7.59 -2.71 2.38
CA ALA A 98 8.53 -3.74 1.93
C ALA A 98 9.55 -3.17 0.93
N LYS A 99 9.10 -2.40 -0.07
CA LYS A 99 10.02 -1.72 -1.01
C LYS A 99 10.97 -0.74 -0.31
N LEU A 100 10.49 -0.04 0.71
CA LEU A 100 11.32 0.86 1.51
C LEU A 100 12.33 0.07 2.36
N GLN A 101 11.93 -1.04 2.96
CA GLN A 101 12.82 -1.92 3.71
C GLN A 101 13.92 -2.51 2.83
N ASP A 102 13.58 -3.01 1.64
CA ASP A 102 14.56 -3.49 0.67
C ASP A 102 15.51 -2.38 0.22
N ARG A 103 15.00 -1.16 0.03
CA ARG A 103 15.82 0.01 -0.34
C ARG A 103 16.76 0.42 0.79
N ILE A 104 16.31 0.38 2.05
CA ILE A 104 17.14 0.65 3.23
C ILE A 104 18.29 -0.35 3.29
N LEU A 105 18.00 -1.65 3.17
CA LEU A 105 19.00 -2.71 3.18
C LEU A 105 20.07 -2.50 2.10
N TYR A 106 19.64 -2.17 0.87
CA TYR A 106 20.56 -1.88 -0.23
C TYR A 106 21.47 -0.68 0.05
N LEU A 107 20.91 0.41 0.61
CA LEU A 107 21.67 1.62 0.92
C LEU A 107 22.69 1.38 2.05
N GLU A 108 22.32 0.63 3.08
CA GLU A 108 23.23 0.23 4.16
C GLU A 108 24.40 -0.59 3.65
N GLN A 109 24.16 -1.54 2.75
CA GLN A 109 25.21 -2.35 2.13
C GLN A 109 26.16 -1.48 1.29
N GLN A 110 25.64 -0.54 0.50
CA GLN A 110 26.49 0.38 -0.25
C GLN A 110 27.34 1.26 0.66
N LEU A 111 26.76 1.78 1.75
CA LEU A 111 27.51 2.58 2.72
C LEU A 111 28.70 1.81 3.29
N GLU A 112 28.52 0.53 3.60
CA GLU A 112 29.61 -0.30 4.11
C GLU A 112 30.73 -0.51 3.08
N ILE A 113 30.37 -0.74 1.82
CA ILE A 113 31.33 -0.83 0.71
C ILE A 113 32.11 0.48 0.56
N TYR A 114 31.43 1.63 0.63
CA TYR A 114 32.09 2.93 0.52
C TYR A 114 33.03 3.21 1.70
N LYS A 115 32.65 2.83 2.93
CA LYS A 115 33.52 2.95 4.12
C LYS A 115 34.80 2.12 3.96
N LEU A 116 34.70 0.88 3.50
CA LEU A 116 35.87 0.04 3.25
C LEU A 116 36.77 0.63 2.16
N LYS A 117 36.17 1.18 1.10
CA LYS A 117 36.92 1.85 0.03
C LYS A 117 37.69 3.07 0.55
N VAL A 118 37.07 3.87 1.41
CA VAL A 118 37.73 5.03 2.04
C VAL A 118 38.92 4.55 2.89
N ARG A 119 38.73 3.56 3.76
CA ARG A 119 39.81 3.00 4.59
C ARG A 119 40.99 2.52 3.75
N HIS A 120 40.73 1.77 2.68
CA HIS A 120 41.79 1.29 1.80
C HIS A 120 42.53 2.43 1.08
N LEU A 121 41.82 3.51 0.71
CA LEU A 121 42.45 4.68 0.12
C LEU A 121 43.30 5.45 1.14
N GLU A 122 42.82 5.58 2.38
CA GLU A 122 43.56 6.20 3.48
C GLU A 122 44.86 5.44 3.80
N GLU A 123 44.81 4.11 3.88
CA GLU A 123 46.00 3.26 4.05
C GLU A 123 47.03 3.50 2.92
N ARG A 124 46.56 3.52 1.67
CA ARG A 124 47.43 3.78 0.51
C ARG A 124 48.03 5.19 0.51
N VAL A 125 47.35 6.16 1.09
CA VAL A 125 47.89 7.53 1.24
C VAL A 125 48.95 7.54 2.34
N ALA A 126 48.68 6.91 3.48
CA ALA A 126 49.65 6.81 4.58
C ALA A 126 50.95 6.08 4.17
N ASP A 127 50.84 5.02 3.38
CA ASP A 127 52.01 4.30 2.84
C ASP A 127 52.85 5.22 1.93
N LYS A 128 52.18 6.01 1.07
CA LYS A 128 52.84 6.97 0.19
C LYS A 128 53.51 8.10 0.98
N ASP A 129 52.86 8.63 2.00
CA ASP A 129 53.43 9.66 2.86
C ASP A 129 54.68 9.14 3.60
N SER A 130 54.63 7.89 4.06
CA SER A 130 55.79 7.21 4.68
C SER A 130 56.97 7.06 3.71
N LEU A 131 56.69 6.70 2.44
CA LEU A 131 57.71 6.64 1.39
C LEU A 131 58.30 8.03 1.08
N ILE A 132 57.47 9.06 1.03
CA ILE A 132 57.91 10.45 0.80
C ILE A 132 58.85 10.90 1.93
N GLU A 133 58.51 10.64 3.19
CA GLU A 133 59.36 10.99 4.32
C GLU A 133 60.69 10.22 4.32
N ALA A 134 60.66 8.92 4.01
CA ALA A 134 61.88 8.12 3.87
C ALA A 134 62.81 8.66 2.77
N LEU A 135 62.24 9.10 1.63
CA LEU A 135 63.00 9.70 0.53
C LEU A 135 63.56 11.08 0.89
N LYS A 136 62.81 11.92 1.62
CA LYS A 136 63.32 13.21 2.12
C LYS A 136 64.52 13.01 3.06
N LEU A 137 64.44 12.05 3.97
CA LEU A 137 65.54 11.70 4.88
C LEU A 137 66.76 11.18 4.11
N ALA A 138 66.58 10.29 3.14
CA ALA A 138 67.68 9.78 2.33
C ALA A 138 68.35 10.87 1.47
N GLY A 139 67.57 11.80 0.92
CA GLY A 139 68.07 12.92 0.12
C GLY A 139 68.82 13.97 0.95
N SER A 140 68.47 14.15 2.23
CA SER A 140 69.15 15.09 3.13
C SER A 140 70.42 14.53 3.79
N VAL A 141 70.73 13.23 3.60
CA VAL A 141 71.99 12.60 4.03
C VAL A 141 73.08 12.68 2.95
N GLN A 142 72.75 13.16 1.74
CA GLN A 142 73.69 13.29 0.61
C GLN A 142 74.33 14.68 0.43
N ASP A 143 74.02 15.65 1.28
CA ASP A 143 74.69 16.97 1.39
C ASP A 143 75.60 17.02 2.64
#